data_AF-A0A2D6M856-F1
#
_entry.id   AF-A0A2D6M856-F1
#
_cell.length_a   1.000
_cell.length_b   1.000
_cell.length_c   1.000
_cell.angle_alpha   90.00
_cell.angle_beta   90.00
_cell.angle_gamma   90.00
#
_symmetry.space_group_name_H-M   'P 1'
#
loop_
_entity.id
_entity.type
_entity.pdbx_description
1 polymer ?
#
loop_
_entity_poly.entity_id
_entity_poly.type
_entity_poly.pdbx_seq_one_letter_code
_entity_poly.pdbx_strand_id
1 'polypeptide(L)'
;MNILDSHKKINWKSNGVAFYGKNIIMNANSKLITRVSNFDSVKIKIIGKKISGNGFLRLCIKNAQKEILFSKDIKFTKNSWSEQSFECNSQIKNGIFEISRDRKSFGRVEIGRLVLDDGRADNSLIKNKKIKTNNVDYFDFYLKSLKEISIKKKIAVVIPYGIYGGGEVYLKNIFSKTKDVFNVDFLYLSKNTLEYEISNTNIKHKHVGNLNRMSATLSNNRYDTIIFYNSAKVYNIISNLKRDNKINSNIVEIYHSDFIWQDAVAKMRERENIDFIFRVSKNLATDISGVLDENKIFMPVGIDTKLFIRKDNVDLRKELKIDSKKTIFGMVARLSPEKNIEYALTLVKGLSDIQLVVVGSGPLAARLQTFAKENKINNVSFLGYRKNIQDFYNIFDAFLLTSKMEGTPISILEAMSCSLPIYSTGVGQIKNDFGHLDNFYILNKSIEHDKKLLTKQINMPNYCQNLRDYIINNYNINAISNKFFANILNSSLNFMEKTEDVIIISGEYI
;
A
#
# COMPACT_ATOMS: atom_id res chain seq x y z
N MET A 1 43.46 18.82 6.44
CA MET A 1 43.90 18.15 5.20
C MET A 1 44.35 16.75 5.56
N ASN A 2 43.81 15.76 4.83
CA ASN A 2 44.20 14.36 4.66
C ASN A 2 44.58 13.53 5.89
N ILE A 3 43.67 12.64 6.29
CA ILE A 3 43.81 11.17 6.40
C ILE A 3 42.59 10.67 7.19
N LEU A 4 41.50 10.40 6.48
CA LEU A 4 40.55 9.34 6.81
C LEU A 4 40.09 8.71 5.48
N ASP A 5 41.09 8.34 4.68
CA ASP A 5 40.94 7.36 3.63
C ASP A 5 40.90 5.97 4.28
N SER A 6 39.71 5.40 4.30
CA SER A 6 39.44 3.96 4.20
C SER A 6 37.94 3.76 4.34
N HIS A 7 37.28 3.84 3.19
CA HIS A 7 35.88 3.48 3.01
C HIS A 7 35.57 2.08 3.57
N LYS A 8 34.87 2.02 4.71
CA LYS A 8 33.98 0.91 5.03
C LYS A 8 32.60 1.51 5.30
N LYS A 9 31.61 1.16 4.48
CA LYS A 9 30.22 1.61 4.63
C LYS A 9 29.68 1.13 6.00
N ILE A 10 29.18 2.05 6.80
CA ILE A 10 28.47 1.75 8.06
C ILE A 10 27.07 1.23 7.69
N ASN A 11 26.80 -0.05 7.94
CA ASN A 11 25.49 -0.65 7.65
C ASN A 11 24.51 -0.40 8.81
N TRP A 12 23.54 0.49 8.57
CA TRP A 12 22.48 0.82 9.52
C TRP A 12 21.35 -0.21 9.43
N LYS A 13 20.97 -0.82 10.55
CA LYS A 13 19.77 -1.67 10.63
C LYS A 13 18.52 -0.79 10.68
N SER A 14 17.38 -1.33 10.21
CA SER A 14 16.08 -0.65 10.06
C SER A 14 15.52 0.05 11.31
N ASN A 15 16.11 -0.18 12.49
CA ASN A 15 15.69 0.39 13.76
C ASN A 15 16.54 1.63 14.15
N GLY A 16 17.44 2.07 13.26
CA GLY A 16 18.32 3.21 13.46
C GLY A 16 19.62 2.92 14.23
N VAL A 17 19.97 1.63 14.38
CA VAL A 17 21.22 1.18 15.00
C VAL A 17 22.13 0.57 13.93
N ALA A 18 23.36 1.05 13.80
CA ALA A 18 24.38 0.49 12.92
C ALA A 18 25.52 -0.15 13.69
N PHE A 19 26.28 -1.00 13.00
CA PHE A 19 27.50 -1.59 13.55
C PHE A 19 28.68 -1.21 12.65
N TYR A 20 29.79 -0.78 13.25
CA TYR A 20 31.01 -0.40 12.55
C TYR A 20 32.23 -1.01 13.24
N GLY A 21 32.75 -2.10 12.68
CA GLY A 21 33.77 -2.91 13.35
C GLY A 21 33.25 -3.47 14.67
N LYS A 22 33.93 -3.16 15.79
CA LYS A 22 33.47 -3.53 17.15
C LYS A 22 32.52 -2.51 17.79
N ASN A 23 32.17 -1.44 17.06
CA ASN A 23 31.38 -0.30 17.53
C ASN A 23 29.91 -0.38 17.10
N ILE A 24 29.03 0.24 17.87
CA ILE A 24 27.57 0.31 17.68
C ILE A 24 27.16 1.79 17.59
N ILE A 25 26.46 2.19 16.54
CA ILE A 25 26.05 3.58 16.33
C ILE A 25 24.54 3.67 16.44
N MET A 26 24.00 4.53 17.31
CA MET A 26 22.57 4.65 17.57
C MET A 26 22.04 6.03 17.15
N ASN A 27 20.91 6.06 16.43
CA ASN A 27 20.24 7.29 16.04
C ASN A 27 19.20 7.76 17.08
N ALA A 28 18.61 8.95 16.85
CA ALA A 28 17.79 9.69 17.79
C ALA A 28 16.60 8.90 18.39
N ASN A 29 16.05 7.92 17.67
CA ASN A 29 14.83 7.19 18.07
C ASN A 29 15.10 5.69 18.30
N SER A 30 16.37 5.30 18.39
CA SER A 30 16.75 3.90 18.41
C SER A 30 16.80 3.28 19.79
N LYS A 31 16.51 1.98 19.81
CA LYS A 31 16.62 1.10 20.97
C LYS A 31 17.40 -0.15 20.59
N LEU A 32 18.41 -0.49 21.38
CA LEU A 32 19.18 -1.72 21.26
C LEU A 32 18.80 -2.66 22.40
N ILE A 33 18.53 -3.92 22.07
CA ILE A 33 18.24 -4.97 23.04
C ILE A 33 19.08 -6.20 22.66
N THR A 34 19.74 -6.81 23.62
CA THR A 34 20.46 -8.08 23.42
C THR A 34 20.34 -9.00 24.62
N ARG A 35 20.51 -10.30 24.43
CA ARG A 35 20.46 -11.31 25.50
C ARG A 35 21.85 -11.59 26.00
N VAL A 36 22.08 -11.49 27.30
CA VAL A 36 23.36 -11.82 27.92
C VAL A 36 23.27 -13.14 28.66
N SER A 37 24.29 -13.97 28.45
CA SER A 37 24.49 -15.27 29.10
C SER A 37 24.73 -15.11 30.60
N ASN A 38 24.90 -16.22 31.33
CA ASN A 38 25.13 -16.19 32.77
C ASN A 38 26.49 -15.57 33.13
N PHE A 39 26.50 -14.53 33.95
CA PHE A 39 27.71 -13.88 34.48
C PHE A 39 27.53 -13.54 35.97
N ASP A 40 28.59 -13.68 36.76
CA ASP A 40 28.58 -13.35 38.19
C ASP A 40 28.70 -11.84 38.46
N SER A 41 29.52 -11.16 37.67
CA SER A 41 29.61 -9.70 37.58
C SER A 41 29.74 -9.28 36.12
N VAL A 42 29.25 -8.09 35.79
CA VAL A 42 29.32 -7.54 34.44
C VAL A 42 29.83 -6.11 34.49
N LYS A 43 31.09 -5.90 34.09
CA LYS A 43 31.59 -4.58 33.72
C LYS A 43 31.05 -4.18 32.36
N ILE A 44 30.63 -2.93 32.25
CA ILE A 44 30.04 -2.32 31.07
C ILE A 44 30.79 -1.05 30.77
N LYS A 45 31.68 -1.12 29.79
CA LYS A 45 32.31 0.06 29.21
C LYS A 45 31.48 0.59 28.05
N ILE A 46 31.33 1.90 27.94
CA ILE A 46 30.66 2.60 26.83
C ILE A 46 31.61 3.68 26.32
N ILE A 47 32.21 3.41 25.17
CA ILE A 47 33.28 4.25 24.61
C ILE A 47 32.75 5.04 23.41
N GLY A 48 32.16 6.21 23.60
CA GLY A 48 31.63 6.95 22.43
C GLY A 48 32.67 7.80 21.70
N LYS A 49 32.64 7.78 20.36
CA LYS A 49 33.60 8.53 19.50
C LYS A 49 33.08 9.86 18.98
N LYS A 50 31.75 10.02 18.84
CA LYS A 50 31.16 11.26 18.30
C LYS A 50 29.70 11.40 18.71
N ILE A 51 29.33 12.59 19.19
CA ILE A 51 27.96 12.95 19.54
C ILE A 51 27.57 14.22 18.78
N SER A 52 26.41 14.20 18.12
CA SER A 52 25.86 15.36 17.44
C SER A 52 24.55 15.80 18.09
N GLY A 53 24.60 16.50 19.23
CA GLY A 53 23.41 17.04 19.90
C GLY A 53 23.37 16.73 21.40
N ASN A 54 22.24 17.04 22.04
CA ASN A 54 22.07 16.92 23.49
C ASN A 54 20.94 15.93 23.83
N GLY A 55 21.04 15.21 24.95
CA GLY A 55 20.01 14.25 25.37
C GLY A 55 20.41 13.31 26.50
N PHE A 56 19.62 12.24 26.67
CA PHE A 56 19.86 11.18 27.66
C PHE A 56 19.86 9.78 27.03
N LEU A 57 20.76 8.93 27.51
CA LEU A 57 20.78 7.49 27.26
C LEU A 57 20.41 6.76 28.54
N ARG A 58 19.50 5.80 28.45
CA ARG A 58 19.14 4.91 29.56
C ARG A 58 19.65 3.51 29.27
N LEU A 59 20.45 2.98 30.19
CA LEU A 59 20.93 1.62 30.22
C LEU A 59 20.09 0.83 31.22
N CYS A 60 19.63 -0.35 30.83
CA CYS A 60 18.94 -1.27 31.73
C CYS A 60 19.41 -2.70 31.51
N ILE A 61 19.60 -3.44 32.61
CA ILE A 61 19.75 -4.89 32.61
C ILE A 61 18.53 -5.48 33.28
N LYS A 62 17.92 -6.47 32.63
CA LYS A 62 16.76 -7.18 33.14
C LYS A 62 17.03 -8.67 33.25
N ASN A 63 16.41 -9.37 34.20
CA ASN A 63 16.44 -10.84 34.23
C ASN A 63 15.52 -11.45 33.16
N ALA A 64 15.45 -12.78 33.09
CA ALA A 64 14.58 -13.50 32.15
C ALA A 64 13.09 -13.16 32.31
N GLN A 65 12.66 -12.81 33.53
CA GLN A 65 11.31 -12.37 33.88
C GLN A 65 11.06 -10.89 33.55
N LYS A 66 12.05 -10.19 32.98
CA LYS A 66 12.06 -8.76 32.62
C LYS A 66 12.09 -7.78 33.80
N GLU A 67 12.37 -8.25 35.01
CA GLU A 67 12.58 -7.40 36.17
C GLU A 67 13.92 -6.67 36.04
N ILE A 68 13.95 -5.37 36.38
CA ILE A 68 15.14 -4.54 36.21
C ILE A 68 16.12 -4.87 37.35
N LEU A 69 17.23 -5.51 36.98
CA LEU A 69 18.33 -5.81 37.88
C LEU A 69 19.27 -4.61 38.05
N PHE A 70 19.41 -3.79 37.00
CA PHE A 70 20.26 -2.60 37.00
C PHE A 70 19.73 -1.56 36.02
N SER A 71 19.80 -0.27 36.37
CA SER A 71 19.57 0.80 35.41
C SER A 71 20.41 2.04 35.69
N LYS A 72 20.81 2.75 34.63
CA LYS A 72 21.57 3.99 34.74
C LYS A 72 21.26 4.95 33.59
N ASP A 73 21.02 6.20 33.94
CA ASP A 73 20.85 7.29 32.97
C ASP A 73 22.14 8.07 32.78
N ILE A 74 22.43 8.39 31.53
CA ILE A 74 23.64 9.09 31.10
C ILE A 74 23.23 10.30 30.27
N LYS A 75 23.51 11.49 30.79
CA LYS A 75 23.29 12.74 30.06
C LYS A 75 24.46 13.00 29.12
N PHE A 76 24.17 13.51 27.93
CA PHE A 76 25.20 13.92 26.96
C PHE A 76 24.87 15.26 26.31
N THR A 77 25.92 15.99 25.92
CA THR A 77 25.82 17.19 25.08
C THR A 77 26.85 17.14 23.95
N LYS A 78 26.63 17.95 22.91
CA LYS A 78 27.47 18.01 21.69
C LYS A 78 28.96 18.23 22.00
N ASN A 79 29.29 18.86 23.13
CA ASN A 79 30.65 19.25 23.49
C ASN A 79 31.20 18.55 24.74
N SER A 80 30.45 17.63 25.37
CA SER A 80 30.79 17.10 26.72
C SER A 80 30.90 15.58 26.82
N TRP A 81 31.02 14.86 25.70
CA TRP A 81 31.09 13.40 25.76
C TRP A 81 32.51 12.88 25.93
N SER A 82 32.73 12.15 27.01
CA SER A 82 33.92 11.34 27.27
C SER A 82 33.52 9.87 27.47
N GLU A 83 34.49 8.96 27.36
CA GLU A 83 34.29 7.53 27.64
C GLU A 83 33.69 7.32 29.05
N GLN A 84 32.67 6.46 29.15
CA GLN A 84 31.97 6.17 30.40
C GLN A 84 32.08 4.68 30.72
N SER A 85 32.40 4.34 31.97
CA SER A 85 32.55 2.94 32.41
C SER A 85 31.67 2.71 33.63
N PHE A 86 30.98 1.58 33.65
CA PHE A 86 30.07 1.18 34.73
C PHE A 86 30.33 -0.27 35.09
N GLU A 87 30.08 -0.63 36.34
CA GLU A 87 30.24 -1.99 36.82
C GLU A 87 28.95 -2.43 37.50
N CYS A 88 28.41 -3.56 37.07
CA CYS A 88 27.22 -4.18 37.62
C CYS A 88 27.64 -5.46 38.34
N ASN A 89 27.64 -5.43 39.68
CA ASN A 89 28.09 -6.55 40.53
C ASN A 89 26.95 -7.51 40.89
N SER A 90 25.87 -7.54 40.11
CA SER A 90 24.73 -8.42 40.33
C SER A 90 24.85 -9.65 39.45
N GLN A 91 24.64 -10.83 40.04
CA GLN A 91 24.65 -12.10 39.31
C GLN A 91 23.51 -12.14 38.29
N ILE A 92 23.85 -12.09 37.00
CA ILE A 92 22.89 -12.08 35.90
C ILE A 92 22.81 -13.48 35.32
N LYS A 93 21.70 -14.18 35.58
CA LYS A 93 21.39 -15.46 34.94
C LYS A 93 20.41 -15.23 33.78
N ASN A 94 20.86 -15.45 32.54
CA ASN A 94 20.09 -15.33 31.29
C ASN A 94 19.27 -14.03 31.22
N GLY A 95 19.97 -12.90 31.14
CA GLY A 95 19.38 -11.56 31.19
C GLY A 95 19.16 -10.92 29.82
N ILE A 96 18.47 -9.78 29.83
CA ILE A 96 18.29 -8.90 28.69
C ILE A 96 18.97 -7.57 28.99
N PHE A 97 19.95 -7.22 28.16
CA PHE A 97 20.59 -5.91 28.15
C PHE A 97 19.89 -4.97 27.18
N GLU A 98 19.55 -3.77 27.64
CA GLU A 98 18.78 -2.79 26.88
C GLU A 98 19.45 -1.41 26.97
N ILE A 99 19.71 -0.81 25.81
CA ILE A 99 20.12 0.59 25.70
C ILE A 99 19.05 1.32 24.90
N SER A 100 18.55 2.42 25.44
CA SER A 100 17.55 3.25 24.77
C SER A 100 17.86 4.73 24.91
N ARG A 101 17.45 5.50 23.90
CA ARG A 101 17.54 6.96 23.92
C ARG A 101 16.18 7.55 24.20
N ASP A 102 16.14 8.62 24.98
CA ASP A 102 14.87 9.32 25.26
C ASP A 102 14.33 10.01 23.99
N ARG A 103 13.02 9.87 23.74
CA ARG A 103 12.29 10.27 22.51
C ARG A 103 12.31 11.77 22.23
N LYS A 104 12.67 12.60 23.21
CA LYS A 104 12.77 14.06 23.06
C LYS A 104 14.17 14.55 22.66
N SER A 105 15.13 13.64 22.45
CA SER A 105 16.55 13.97 22.23
C SER A 105 16.92 14.00 20.74
N PHE A 106 17.50 15.09 20.25
CA PHE A 106 17.89 15.27 18.84
C PHE A 106 19.40 14.97 18.63
N GLY A 107 19.76 14.07 17.70
CA GLY A 107 21.18 13.81 17.36
C GLY A 107 21.59 12.37 17.03
N ARG A 108 22.90 12.10 16.85
CA ARG A 108 23.48 10.74 16.74
C ARG A 108 24.48 10.48 17.86
N VAL A 109 24.52 9.25 18.39
CA VAL A 109 25.51 8.81 19.37
C VAL A 109 26.17 7.54 18.88
N GLU A 110 27.50 7.58 18.74
CA GLU A 110 28.31 6.39 18.49
C GLU A 110 28.77 5.79 19.82
N ILE A 111 28.51 4.49 20.04
CA ILE A 111 28.89 3.70 21.21
C ILE A 111 29.92 2.66 20.78
N GLY A 112 31.16 2.81 21.23
CA GLY A 112 32.31 2.13 20.61
C GLY A 112 32.50 0.66 20.94
N ARG A 113 32.13 0.19 22.13
CA ARG A 113 32.26 -1.23 22.46
C ARG A 113 31.57 -1.52 23.77
N LEU A 114 31.00 -2.73 23.89
CA LEU A 114 30.67 -3.34 25.18
C LEU A 114 31.78 -4.38 25.47
N VAL A 115 32.42 -4.29 26.63
CA VAL A 115 33.49 -5.22 27.04
C VAL A 115 33.02 -5.89 28.32
N LEU A 116 32.87 -7.22 28.27
CA LEU A 116 32.54 -8.03 29.45
C LEU A 116 33.84 -8.41 30.18
N ASP A 117 33.73 -8.77 31.47
CA ASP A 117 34.83 -8.80 32.45
C ASP A 117 36.03 -9.69 32.06
N ASP A 118 35.88 -10.65 31.15
CA ASP A 118 36.97 -11.52 30.67
C ASP A 118 37.74 -10.96 29.46
N GLY A 119 37.42 -9.72 29.04
CA GLY A 119 38.07 -9.04 27.92
C GLY A 119 37.67 -9.56 26.53
N ARG A 120 36.83 -10.60 26.43
CA ARG A 120 36.34 -11.10 25.15
C ARG A 120 35.25 -10.17 24.62
N ALA A 121 35.36 -9.82 23.34
CA ALA A 121 34.24 -9.22 22.61
C ALA A 121 33.31 -10.35 22.18
N ASP A 122 32.13 -10.46 22.77
CA ASP A 122 31.13 -11.41 22.30
C ASP A 122 30.36 -10.84 21.09
N ASN A 123 30.75 -11.30 19.90
CA ASN A 123 30.10 -10.93 18.64
C ASN A 123 28.85 -11.79 18.34
N SER A 124 28.54 -12.81 19.14
CA SER A 124 27.39 -13.71 18.93
C SER A 124 26.03 -13.06 19.25
N LEU A 125 26.06 -11.89 19.90
CA LEU A 125 24.93 -11.10 20.38
C LEU A 125 24.13 -10.36 19.28
N ILE A 126 24.45 -10.56 17.99
CA ILE A 126 24.01 -9.71 16.86
C ILE A 126 22.84 -10.33 16.03
N LYS A 127 22.10 -11.32 16.56
CA LYS A 127 20.90 -11.85 15.88
C LYS A 127 19.60 -11.24 16.43
N ASN A 128 18.98 -10.32 15.67
CA ASN A 128 17.66 -9.74 16.00
C ASN A 128 16.51 -10.52 15.33
N LYS A 129 15.47 -10.82 16.12
CA LYS A 129 14.11 -11.13 15.64
C LYS A 129 13.32 -9.83 15.38
N LYS A 130 12.51 -9.80 14.31
CA LYS A 130 11.67 -8.68 13.82
C LYS A 130 10.48 -8.37 14.75
N ILE A 131 10.14 -7.08 14.96
CA ILE A 131 8.82 -6.61 15.45
C ILE A 131 8.42 -5.30 14.72
N LYS A 132 7.11 -5.16 14.43
CA LYS A 132 6.41 -4.11 13.65
C LYS A 132 6.73 -2.67 14.07
N THR A 133 6.89 -1.78 13.09
CA THR A 133 6.99 -0.32 13.23
C THR A 133 5.66 0.36 12.86
N ASN A 134 5.26 1.36 13.64
CA ASN A 134 4.05 2.16 13.38
C ASN A 134 4.23 3.09 12.17
N ASN A 135 3.14 3.25 11.41
CA ASN A 135 2.99 3.98 10.15
C ASN A 135 3.50 5.43 10.21
N VAL A 136 4.69 5.67 9.66
CA VAL A 136 5.08 6.97 9.10
C VAL A 136 4.96 6.85 7.58
N ASP A 137 4.41 7.88 6.94
CA ASP A 137 4.10 7.90 5.51
C ASP A 137 5.38 8.09 4.66
N TYR A 138 6.17 7.03 4.51
CA TYR A 138 7.48 7.05 3.82
C TYR A 138 7.41 7.46 2.34
N PHE A 139 6.22 7.43 1.72
CA PHE A 139 6.07 7.75 0.31
C PHE A 139 6.32 9.22 0.00
N ASP A 140 5.81 10.15 0.82
CA ASP A 140 6.00 11.58 0.59
C ASP A 140 7.49 11.97 0.71
N PHE A 141 8.20 11.33 1.65
CA PHE A 141 9.65 11.49 1.79
C PHE A 141 10.42 10.90 0.60
N TYR A 142 10.01 9.72 0.12
CA TYR A 142 10.58 9.09 -1.07
C TYR A 142 10.40 9.95 -2.31
N LEU A 143 9.19 10.47 -2.56
CA LEU A 143 8.92 11.37 -3.68
C LEU A 143 9.71 12.67 -3.57
N LYS A 144 9.80 13.26 -2.36
CA LYS A 144 10.64 14.45 -2.14
C LYS A 144 12.10 14.18 -2.48
N SER A 145 12.63 13.03 -2.06
CA SER A 145 14.01 12.62 -2.38
C SER A 145 14.21 12.45 -3.89
N LEU A 146 13.26 11.83 -4.60
CA LEU A 146 13.34 11.69 -6.06
C LEU A 146 13.27 13.03 -6.80
N LYS A 147 12.47 13.99 -6.31
CA LYS A 147 12.44 15.37 -6.86
C LYS A 147 13.80 16.05 -6.71
N GLU A 148 14.44 15.90 -5.55
CA GLU A 148 15.75 16.51 -5.26
C GLU A 148 16.86 15.94 -6.16
N ILE A 149 16.78 14.66 -6.55
CA ILE A 149 17.77 13.99 -7.43
C ILE A 149 17.46 14.20 -8.92
N SER A 150 16.38 14.91 -9.29
CA SER A 150 16.01 15.20 -10.69
C SER A 150 15.89 13.97 -11.61
N ILE A 151 15.53 12.81 -11.07
CA ILE A 151 15.35 11.58 -11.86
C ILE A 151 14.09 11.72 -12.73
N LYS A 152 14.25 12.06 -14.01
CA LYS A 152 13.14 12.19 -14.98
C LYS A 152 12.99 10.94 -15.82
N LYS A 153 12.53 9.84 -15.21
CA LYS A 153 12.16 8.63 -15.97
C LYS A 153 10.91 8.89 -16.80
N LYS A 154 10.91 8.47 -18.06
CA LYS A 154 9.76 8.56 -18.98
C LYS A 154 9.02 7.24 -19.03
N ILE A 155 7.74 7.26 -18.65
CA ILE A 155 6.91 6.07 -18.50
C ILE A 155 5.75 6.14 -19.49
N ALA A 156 5.55 5.09 -20.29
CA ALA A 156 4.33 4.93 -21.07
C ALA A 156 3.37 4.00 -20.33
N VAL A 157 2.10 4.39 -20.22
CA VAL A 157 1.01 3.53 -19.74
C VAL A 157 0.04 3.28 -20.89
N VAL A 158 0.04 2.06 -21.42
CA VAL A 158 -0.81 1.65 -22.54
C VAL A 158 -2.13 1.10 -22.01
N ILE A 159 -3.24 1.72 -22.42
CA ILE A 159 -4.60 1.33 -22.07
C ILE A 159 -5.27 0.69 -23.31
N PRO A 160 -5.36 -0.66 -23.36
CA PRO A 160 -5.83 -1.36 -24.55
C PRO A 160 -7.34 -1.27 -24.79
N TYR A 161 -8.13 -1.14 -23.73
CA TYR A 161 -9.59 -1.23 -23.80
C TYR A 161 -10.28 0.06 -23.35
N GLY A 162 -11.52 0.25 -23.83
CA GLY A 162 -12.32 1.44 -23.55
C GLY A 162 -13.16 1.34 -22.27
N ILE A 163 -13.10 0.21 -21.57
CA ILE A 163 -13.93 -0.05 -20.39
C ILE A 163 -13.24 0.56 -19.19
N TYR A 164 -13.87 1.58 -18.62
CA TYR A 164 -13.39 2.26 -17.44
C TYR A 164 -13.80 1.52 -16.17
N GLY A 165 -12.82 1.13 -15.34
CA GLY A 165 -13.05 0.41 -14.11
C GLY A 165 -11.99 0.67 -13.04
N GLY A 166 -11.98 -0.19 -12.02
CA GLY A 166 -11.11 0.00 -10.86
C GLY A 166 -9.62 -0.12 -11.17
N GLY A 167 -9.23 -0.89 -12.18
CA GLY A 167 -7.84 -1.04 -12.55
C GLY A 167 -7.22 0.24 -13.09
N GLU A 168 -7.93 0.95 -13.96
CA GLU A 168 -7.49 2.22 -14.53
C GLU A 168 -7.50 3.35 -13.49
N VAL A 169 -8.52 3.38 -12.62
CA VAL A 169 -8.58 4.30 -11.47
C VAL A 169 -7.36 4.13 -10.58
N TYR A 170 -6.94 2.88 -10.34
CA TYR A 170 -5.77 2.58 -9.52
C TYR A 170 -4.48 3.21 -10.07
N LEU A 171 -4.15 3.01 -11.36
CA LEU A 171 -2.96 3.63 -11.94
C LEU A 171 -3.07 5.16 -11.99
N LYS A 172 -4.25 5.70 -12.32
CA LYS A 172 -4.50 7.15 -12.25
C LYS A 172 -4.17 7.68 -10.86
N ASN A 173 -4.63 7.01 -9.81
CA ASN A 173 -4.41 7.43 -8.43
C ASN A 173 -2.91 7.36 -8.05
N ILE A 174 -2.21 6.29 -8.43
CA ILE A 174 -0.75 6.17 -8.22
C ILE A 174 0.01 7.30 -8.92
N PHE A 175 -0.23 7.51 -10.22
CA PHE A 175 0.55 8.45 -11.02
C PHE A 175 0.17 9.92 -10.78
N SER A 176 -1.07 10.21 -10.37
CA SER A 176 -1.48 11.58 -10.02
C SER A 176 -0.65 12.19 -8.89
N LYS A 177 -0.18 11.36 -7.94
CA LYS A 177 0.66 11.78 -6.81
C LYS A 177 2.13 11.95 -7.20
N THR A 178 2.55 11.45 -8.35
CA THR A 178 3.96 11.40 -8.75
C THR A 178 4.28 12.20 -10.01
N LYS A 179 3.35 13.07 -10.44
CA LYS A 179 3.47 13.93 -11.63
C LYS A 179 4.71 14.83 -11.67
N ASP A 180 5.20 15.25 -10.49
CA ASP A 180 6.37 16.13 -10.37
C ASP A 180 7.69 15.34 -10.39
N VAL A 181 7.60 14.01 -10.42
CA VAL A 181 8.74 13.08 -10.35
C VAL A 181 8.90 12.33 -11.66
N PHE A 182 7.81 11.81 -12.24
CA PHE A 182 7.86 11.03 -13.48
C PHE A 182 7.18 11.74 -14.64
N ASN A 183 7.75 11.59 -15.84
CA ASN A 183 7.12 12.03 -17.08
C ASN A 183 6.28 10.87 -17.63
N VAL A 184 4.99 10.86 -17.32
CA VAL A 184 4.08 9.75 -17.64
C VAL A 184 3.18 10.12 -18.82
N ASP A 185 3.19 9.29 -19.85
CA ASP A 185 2.30 9.38 -21.00
C ASP A 185 1.28 8.24 -20.96
N PHE A 186 -0.01 8.57 -20.79
CA PHE A 186 -1.09 7.60 -20.98
C PHE A 186 -1.46 7.48 -22.46
N LEU A 187 -1.39 6.28 -23.01
CA LEU A 187 -1.64 5.98 -24.43
C LEU A 187 -2.91 5.13 -24.58
N TYR A 188 -3.98 5.72 -25.14
CA TYR A 188 -5.26 5.02 -25.30
C TYR A 188 -5.47 4.48 -26.72
N LEU A 189 -5.82 3.19 -26.82
CA LEU A 189 -6.22 2.59 -28.10
C LEU A 189 -7.67 2.91 -28.48
N SER A 190 -8.53 3.30 -27.52
CA SER A 190 -9.94 3.62 -27.77
C SER A 190 -10.38 4.79 -26.88
N LYS A 191 -11.42 5.53 -27.31
CA LYS A 191 -11.95 6.66 -26.53
C LYS A 191 -12.67 6.09 -25.32
N ASN A 192 -12.43 6.66 -24.14
CA ASN A 192 -13.06 6.21 -22.91
C ASN A 192 -13.23 7.38 -21.92
N THR A 193 -14.03 7.16 -20.88
CA THR A 193 -14.25 8.16 -19.83
C THR A 193 -13.00 8.45 -19.00
N LEU A 194 -12.03 7.53 -18.98
CA LEU A 194 -10.74 7.75 -18.34
C LEU A 194 -9.94 8.85 -19.02
N GLU A 195 -10.03 8.99 -20.34
CA GLU A 195 -9.40 10.09 -21.08
C GLU A 195 -9.90 11.45 -20.56
N TYR A 196 -11.20 11.59 -20.31
CA TYR A 196 -11.78 12.79 -19.70
C TYR A 196 -11.36 12.98 -18.23
N GLU A 197 -11.24 11.90 -17.47
CA GLU A 197 -10.79 12.02 -16.08
C GLU A 197 -9.30 12.38 -15.96
N ILE A 198 -8.46 11.84 -16.85
CA ILE A 198 -7.03 12.16 -16.92
C ILE A 198 -6.82 13.55 -17.52
N SER A 199 -7.67 14.02 -18.43
CA SER A 199 -7.60 15.41 -18.92
C SER A 199 -7.89 16.45 -17.84
N ASN A 200 -8.58 16.06 -16.77
CA ASN A 200 -8.76 16.88 -15.57
C ASN A 200 -7.58 16.77 -14.59
N THR A 201 -6.52 16.06 -14.96
CA THR A 201 -5.25 15.99 -14.24
C THR A 201 -4.14 16.65 -15.06
N ASN A 202 -2.99 16.93 -14.43
CA ASN A 202 -1.81 17.45 -15.14
C ASN A 202 -0.96 16.34 -15.79
N ILE A 203 -1.49 15.12 -15.92
CA ILE A 203 -0.77 13.99 -16.52
C ILE A 203 -0.88 14.08 -18.04
N LYS A 204 0.23 13.86 -18.76
CA LYS A 204 0.20 13.83 -20.22
C LYS A 204 -0.54 12.60 -20.70
N HIS A 205 -1.38 12.79 -21.70
CA HIS A 205 -2.14 11.71 -22.29
C HIS A 205 -2.32 11.91 -23.79
N LYS A 206 -2.44 10.80 -24.52
CA LYS A 206 -2.58 10.80 -25.98
C LYS A 206 -3.49 9.66 -26.42
N HIS A 207 -4.53 10.02 -27.16
CA HIS A 207 -5.32 9.06 -27.91
C HIS A 207 -4.54 8.58 -29.14
N VAL A 208 -4.01 7.36 -29.11
CA VAL A 208 -3.26 6.78 -30.24
C VAL A 208 -4.18 6.04 -31.21
N GLY A 209 -5.34 5.56 -30.75
CA GLY A 209 -6.46 5.07 -31.55
C GLY A 209 -6.28 3.72 -32.26
N ASN A 210 -5.05 3.30 -32.55
CA ASN A 210 -4.77 1.95 -33.06
C ASN A 210 -3.36 1.47 -32.71
N LEU A 211 -3.16 0.16 -32.91
CA LEU A 211 -1.93 -0.56 -32.59
C LEU A 211 -0.69 -0.08 -33.39
N ASN A 212 -0.86 0.34 -34.64
CA ASN A 212 0.24 0.85 -35.46
C ASN A 212 0.74 2.20 -34.96
N ARG A 213 -0.17 3.11 -34.63
CA ARG A 213 0.14 4.42 -34.03
C ARG A 213 0.72 4.27 -32.63
N MET A 214 0.27 3.28 -31.86
CA MET A 214 0.89 2.90 -30.58
C MET A 214 2.33 2.46 -30.80
N SER A 215 2.58 1.52 -31.73
CA SER A 215 3.92 1.03 -32.07
C SER A 215 4.87 2.17 -32.44
N ALA A 216 4.45 3.05 -33.36
CA ALA A 216 5.21 4.23 -33.76
C ALA A 216 5.44 5.22 -32.60
N THR A 217 4.45 5.39 -31.73
CA THR A 217 4.60 6.27 -30.55
C THR A 217 5.63 5.70 -29.58
N LEU A 218 5.59 4.40 -29.30
CA LEU A 218 6.53 3.72 -28.39
C LEU A 218 7.95 3.75 -28.93
N SER A 219 8.16 3.47 -30.24
CA SER A 219 9.49 3.50 -30.86
C SER A 219 10.09 4.90 -30.91
N ASN A 220 9.29 5.93 -31.18
CA ASN A 220 9.80 7.28 -31.43
C ASN A 220 10.06 8.08 -30.16
N ASN A 221 9.47 7.72 -29.01
CA ASN A 221 9.47 8.55 -27.81
C ASN A 221 10.44 8.12 -26.71
N ARG A 222 11.24 7.06 -26.93
CA ARG A 222 12.22 6.51 -25.97
C ARG A 222 11.71 6.50 -24.52
N TYR A 223 10.87 5.53 -24.18
CA TYR A 223 10.42 5.31 -22.81
C TYR A 223 11.41 4.44 -22.02
N ASP A 224 11.65 4.79 -20.76
CA ASP A 224 12.41 3.95 -19.82
C ASP A 224 11.59 2.74 -19.38
N THR A 225 10.28 2.92 -19.22
CA THR A 225 9.35 1.87 -18.80
C THR A 225 8.08 1.94 -19.64
N ILE A 226 7.61 0.78 -20.10
CA ILE A 226 6.30 0.62 -20.73
C ILE A 226 5.47 -0.30 -19.86
N ILE A 227 4.33 0.21 -19.42
CA ILE A 227 3.35 -0.49 -18.59
C ILE A 227 2.11 -0.72 -19.44
N PHE A 228 1.54 -1.92 -19.42
CA PHE A 228 0.29 -2.18 -20.13
C PHE A 228 -0.61 -3.15 -19.36
N TYR A 229 -1.93 -2.99 -19.53
CA TYR A 229 -2.90 -3.96 -19.02
C TYR A 229 -2.91 -5.20 -19.90
N ASN A 230 -3.11 -6.37 -19.30
CA ASN A 230 -3.09 -7.64 -19.98
C ASN A 230 -3.82 -7.63 -21.35
N SER A 231 -3.04 -7.75 -22.42
CA SER A 231 -3.52 -7.75 -23.80
C SER A 231 -2.49 -8.41 -24.72
N ALA A 232 -2.86 -9.53 -25.34
CA ALA A 232 -1.95 -10.27 -26.24
C ALA A 232 -1.52 -9.42 -27.45
N LYS A 233 -2.43 -8.60 -27.99
CA LYS A 233 -2.16 -7.69 -29.11
C LYS A 233 -1.10 -6.65 -28.75
N VAL A 234 -1.19 -6.07 -27.54
CA VAL A 234 -0.20 -5.11 -27.04
C VAL A 234 1.14 -5.81 -26.74
N TYR A 235 1.10 -6.96 -26.07
CA TYR A 235 2.30 -7.76 -25.79
C TYR A 235 3.09 -8.09 -27.06
N ASN A 236 2.43 -8.61 -28.10
CA ASN A 236 3.10 -8.99 -29.34
C ASN A 236 3.82 -7.81 -30.01
N ILE A 237 3.23 -6.61 -29.97
CA ILE A 237 3.86 -5.41 -30.53
C ILE A 237 5.06 -4.99 -29.70
N ILE A 238 4.92 -4.94 -28.38
CA ILE A 238 6.03 -4.59 -27.48
C ILE A 238 7.17 -5.60 -27.62
N SER A 239 6.87 -6.90 -27.67
CA SER A 239 7.85 -7.98 -27.86
C SER A 239 8.57 -7.84 -29.21
N ASN A 240 7.85 -7.57 -30.30
CA ASN A 240 8.47 -7.33 -31.61
C ASN A 240 9.36 -6.07 -31.60
N LEU A 241 8.91 -4.97 -30.98
CA LEU A 241 9.72 -3.76 -30.85
C LEU A 241 11.00 -4.00 -30.04
N LYS A 242 10.94 -4.80 -28.96
CA LYS A 242 12.09 -5.16 -28.13
C LYS A 242 13.06 -6.08 -28.90
N ARG A 243 12.53 -7.09 -29.60
CA ARG A 243 13.29 -8.01 -30.46
C ARG A 243 14.00 -7.28 -31.63
N ASP A 244 13.32 -6.31 -32.23
CA ASP A 244 13.87 -5.48 -33.30
C ASP A 244 14.82 -4.37 -32.79
N ASN A 245 15.11 -4.34 -31.48
CA ASN A 245 15.90 -3.28 -30.81
C ASN A 245 15.36 -1.84 -31.05
N LYS A 246 14.07 -1.70 -31.36
CA LYS A 246 13.40 -0.39 -31.52
C LYS A 246 13.07 0.28 -30.19
N ILE A 247 13.04 -0.50 -29.11
CA ILE A 247 12.88 -0.03 -27.73
C ILE A 247 13.86 -0.78 -26.82
N ASN A 248 14.33 -0.12 -25.76
CA ASN A 248 15.13 -0.73 -24.69
C ASN A 248 14.48 -0.51 -23.30
N SER A 249 13.15 -0.59 -23.27
CA SER A 249 12.34 -0.24 -22.10
C SER A 249 12.18 -1.43 -21.15
N ASN A 250 12.08 -1.13 -19.85
CA ASN A 250 11.55 -2.05 -18.85
C ASN A 250 10.06 -2.29 -19.12
N ILE A 251 9.61 -3.54 -19.25
CA ILE A 251 8.26 -3.91 -19.65
C ILE A 251 7.50 -4.50 -18.45
N VAL A 252 6.39 -3.85 -18.09
CA VAL A 252 5.54 -4.27 -16.98
C VAL A 252 4.14 -4.57 -17.49
N GLU A 253 3.66 -5.79 -17.24
CA GLU A 253 2.28 -6.20 -17.54
C GLU A 253 1.45 -6.18 -16.25
N ILE A 254 0.26 -5.59 -16.29
CA ILE A 254 -0.67 -5.59 -15.15
C ILE A 254 -1.88 -6.48 -15.40
N TYR A 255 -2.11 -7.39 -14.45
CA TYR A 255 -3.26 -8.29 -14.39
C TYR A 255 -4.26 -7.79 -13.35
N HIS A 256 -5.40 -7.27 -13.83
CA HIS A 256 -6.41 -6.56 -13.01
C HIS A 256 -7.75 -7.29 -12.83
N SER A 257 -8.03 -8.36 -13.55
CA SER A 257 -9.30 -9.08 -13.44
C SER A 257 -9.15 -10.58 -13.65
N ASP A 258 -9.90 -11.36 -12.88
CA ASP A 258 -10.15 -12.78 -13.16
C ASP A 258 -11.06 -12.97 -14.39
N PHE A 259 -11.60 -11.86 -14.95
CA PHE A 259 -12.25 -11.90 -16.25
C PHE A 259 -11.24 -12.33 -17.30
N ILE A 260 -11.48 -13.51 -17.86
CA ILE A 260 -11.10 -13.87 -19.22
C ILE A 260 -11.87 -12.89 -20.12
N TRP A 261 -11.42 -11.63 -20.20
CA TRP A 261 -11.78 -10.79 -21.33
C TRP A 261 -11.43 -11.62 -22.55
N GLN A 262 -12.39 -11.86 -23.42
CA GLN A 262 -12.29 -12.81 -24.53
C GLN A 262 -11.17 -12.49 -25.55
N ASP A 263 -10.30 -11.51 -25.27
CA ASP A 263 -9.07 -11.14 -25.99
C ASP A 263 -7.76 -11.46 -25.21
N ALA A 264 -7.83 -11.90 -23.95
CA ALA A 264 -6.70 -12.41 -23.17
C ALA A 264 -6.50 -13.90 -23.51
N VAL A 265 -5.97 -14.12 -24.70
CA VAL A 265 -5.59 -15.39 -25.32
C VAL A 265 -5.22 -16.46 -24.28
N ALA A 266 -6.15 -17.38 -24.02
CA ALA A 266 -5.91 -18.64 -23.30
C ALA A 266 -4.84 -19.54 -23.96
N LYS A 267 -4.21 -19.10 -25.06
CA LYS A 267 -3.21 -19.84 -25.85
C LYS A 267 -1.76 -19.32 -25.72
N MET A 268 -1.52 -18.14 -25.14
CA MET A 268 -0.16 -17.59 -24.95
C MET A 268 0.05 -17.34 -23.46
N ARG A 269 0.53 -18.38 -22.76
CA ARG A 269 0.92 -18.31 -21.35
C ARG A 269 2.40 -17.96 -21.16
N GLU A 270 3.14 -17.78 -22.24
CA GLU A 270 4.56 -17.45 -22.21
C GLU A 270 4.79 -15.94 -22.41
N ARG A 271 5.73 -15.37 -21.62
CA ARG A 271 6.01 -13.93 -21.52
C ARG A 271 7.51 -13.62 -21.40
N GLU A 272 8.34 -14.15 -22.30
CA GLU A 272 9.81 -14.00 -22.27
C GLU A 272 10.33 -12.55 -22.27
N ASN A 273 9.54 -11.59 -22.77
CA ASN A 273 9.95 -10.19 -22.90
C ASN A 273 9.39 -9.27 -21.81
N ILE A 274 8.70 -9.83 -20.81
CA ILE A 274 8.17 -9.10 -19.66
C ILE A 274 9.18 -9.14 -18.52
N ASP A 275 9.52 -7.98 -18.01
CA ASP A 275 10.44 -7.85 -16.88
C ASP A 275 9.69 -8.04 -15.55
N PHE A 276 8.47 -7.49 -15.43
CA PHE A 276 7.62 -7.65 -14.25
C PHE A 276 6.15 -7.90 -14.59
N ILE A 277 5.50 -8.74 -13.80
CA ILE A 277 4.04 -8.91 -13.81
C ILE A 277 3.49 -8.40 -12.48
N PHE A 278 2.63 -7.39 -12.54
CA PHE A 278 1.89 -6.92 -11.38
C PHE A 278 0.50 -7.54 -11.35
N ARG A 279 0.19 -8.26 -10.27
CA ARG A 279 -1.08 -8.97 -10.09
C ARG A 279 -1.86 -8.39 -8.93
N VAL A 280 -3.12 -8.00 -9.18
CA VAL A 280 -3.98 -7.43 -8.12
C VAL A 280 -4.55 -8.46 -7.16
N SER A 281 -4.46 -9.75 -7.51
CA SER A 281 -4.83 -10.89 -6.70
C SER A 281 -3.68 -11.88 -6.67
N LYS A 282 -3.52 -12.59 -5.56
CA LYS A 282 -2.48 -13.63 -5.41
C LYS A 282 -2.69 -14.81 -6.38
N ASN A 283 -3.92 -15.03 -6.84
CA ASN A 283 -4.25 -16.16 -7.71
C ASN A 283 -4.19 -15.82 -9.21
N LEU A 284 -3.93 -14.56 -9.55
CA LEU A 284 -3.77 -14.14 -10.94
C LEU A 284 -2.36 -14.39 -11.46
N ALA A 285 -2.26 -14.75 -12.74
CA ALA A 285 -1.01 -14.86 -13.49
C ALA A 285 0.00 -15.88 -12.91
N THR A 286 -0.45 -16.83 -12.08
CA THR A 286 0.42 -17.84 -11.46
C THR A 286 0.93 -18.86 -12.49
N ASP A 287 0.14 -19.11 -13.53
CA ASP A 287 0.39 -20.08 -14.60
C ASP A 287 1.18 -19.52 -15.80
N ILE A 288 1.64 -18.27 -15.72
CA ILE A 288 2.42 -17.63 -16.79
C ILE A 288 3.87 -18.07 -16.73
N SER A 289 4.39 -18.60 -17.84
CA SER A 289 5.80 -18.96 -18.04
C SER A 289 6.58 -17.82 -18.71
N GLY A 290 7.91 -17.91 -18.71
CA GLY A 290 8.79 -16.89 -19.31
C GLY A 290 9.07 -15.67 -18.41
N VAL A 291 8.44 -15.60 -17.22
CA VAL A 291 8.72 -14.60 -16.18
C VAL A 291 9.00 -15.34 -14.87
N LEU A 292 10.11 -14.99 -14.22
CA LEU A 292 10.48 -15.57 -12.91
C LEU A 292 9.40 -15.27 -11.86
N ASP A 293 9.15 -16.20 -10.95
CA ASP A 293 8.10 -16.04 -9.93
C ASP A 293 8.35 -14.85 -9.00
N GLU A 294 9.61 -14.51 -8.73
CA GLU A 294 9.99 -13.29 -7.98
C GLU A 294 9.57 -11.99 -8.67
N ASN A 295 9.46 -12.00 -10.00
CA ASN A 295 9.02 -10.88 -10.81
C ASN A 295 7.49 -10.83 -10.99
N LYS A 296 6.76 -11.83 -10.47
CA LYS A 296 5.28 -11.86 -10.40
C LYS A 296 4.78 -11.26 -9.08
N ILE A 297 4.81 -9.94 -9.02
CA ILE A 297 4.62 -9.19 -7.78
C ILE A 297 3.14 -8.96 -7.50
N PHE A 298 2.70 -9.41 -6.32
CA PHE A 298 1.38 -9.06 -5.79
C PHE A 298 1.31 -7.57 -5.46
N MET A 299 0.42 -6.87 -6.14
CA MET A 299 0.19 -5.44 -6.03
C MET A 299 -1.31 -5.16 -5.89
N PRO A 300 -1.85 -5.21 -4.66
CA PRO A 300 -3.28 -4.97 -4.46
C PRO A 300 -3.65 -3.54 -4.85
N VAL A 301 -4.94 -3.31 -5.09
CA VAL A 301 -5.44 -1.96 -5.33
C VAL A 301 -5.28 -1.12 -4.07
N GLY A 302 -4.73 0.08 -4.20
CA GLY A 302 -4.56 1.01 -3.09
C GLY A 302 -5.70 2.00 -2.95
N ILE A 303 -6.06 2.29 -1.70
CA ILE A 303 -7.06 3.29 -1.30
C ILE A 303 -6.36 4.49 -0.67
N ASP A 304 -6.80 5.69 -1.06
CA ASP A 304 -6.42 6.91 -0.37
C ASP A 304 -7.18 7.02 0.96
N THR A 305 -6.55 6.54 2.03
CA THR A 305 -7.15 6.49 3.38
C THR A 305 -7.28 7.86 4.05
N LYS A 306 -6.69 8.91 3.44
CA LYS A 306 -6.88 10.32 3.84
C LYS A 306 -8.10 10.93 3.15
N LEU A 307 -8.40 10.50 1.92
CA LEU A 307 -9.61 10.89 1.19
C LEU A 307 -10.84 10.14 1.69
N PHE A 308 -10.74 8.81 1.81
CA PHE A 308 -11.79 7.94 2.35
C PHE A 308 -11.62 7.81 3.86
N ILE A 309 -12.06 8.85 4.55
CA ILE A 309 -12.11 8.91 6.01
C ILE A 309 -13.52 9.30 6.41
N ARG A 310 -14.02 8.65 7.47
CA ARG A 310 -15.30 9.01 8.05
C ARG A 310 -15.27 10.46 8.51
N LYS A 311 -16.17 11.26 7.96
CA LYS A 311 -16.52 12.60 8.41
C LYS A 311 -18.04 12.64 8.40
N ASP A 312 -18.69 12.78 9.54
CA ASP A 312 -20.15 12.80 9.55
C ASP A 312 -20.65 13.96 8.67
N ASN A 313 -21.43 13.64 7.63
CA ASN A 313 -21.93 14.60 6.64
C ASN A 313 -23.45 14.75 6.78
N VAL A 314 -23.87 15.46 7.83
CA VAL A 314 -25.28 15.66 8.18
C VAL A 314 -26.02 16.45 7.10
N ASP A 315 -25.33 17.36 6.41
CA ASP A 315 -25.94 18.25 5.42
C ASP A 315 -26.32 17.52 4.13
N LEU A 316 -25.47 16.60 3.65
CA LEU A 316 -25.78 15.81 2.45
C LEU A 316 -26.98 14.87 2.67
N ARG A 317 -27.17 14.33 3.89
CA ARG A 317 -28.39 13.55 4.21
C ARG A 317 -29.66 14.38 4.05
N LYS A 318 -29.63 15.64 4.52
CA LYS A 318 -30.75 16.57 4.40
C LYS A 318 -31.02 16.96 2.95
N GLU A 319 -29.97 17.27 2.18
CA GLU A 319 -30.08 17.62 0.75
C GLU A 319 -30.76 16.51 -0.05
N LEU A 320 -30.39 15.26 0.21
CA LEU A 320 -30.97 14.08 -0.44
C LEU A 320 -32.37 13.71 0.08
N LYS A 321 -32.90 14.46 1.05
CA LYS A 321 -34.21 14.22 1.70
C LYS A 321 -34.35 12.80 2.24
N ILE A 322 -33.26 12.24 2.76
CA ILE A 322 -33.28 10.91 3.37
C ILE A 322 -33.74 11.07 4.82
N ASP A 323 -34.77 10.32 5.21
CA ASP A 323 -35.28 10.30 6.58
C ASP A 323 -34.17 9.91 7.56
N SER A 324 -33.87 10.79 8.51
CA SER A 324 -32.82 10.60 9.51
C SER A 324 -33.07 9.40 10.43
N LYS A 325 -34.30 8.87 10.48
CA LYS A 325 -34.64 7.67 11.25
C LYS A 325 -34.30 6.36 10.52
N LYS A 326 -34.05 6.41 9.21
CA LYS A 326 -33.73 5.22 8.41
C LYS A 326 -32.24 4.90 8.46
N THR A 327 -31.95 3.61 8.53
CA THR A 327 -30.59 3.08 8.31
C THR A 327 -30.29 3.09 6.83
N ILE A 328 -29.21 3.77 6.43
CA ILE A 328 -28.81 3.92 5.04
C ILE A 328 -27.82 2.82 4.65
N PHE A 329 -28.26 1.91 3.78
CA PHE A 329 -27.36 1.02 3.06
C PHE A 329 -26.91 1.68 1.76
N GLY A 330 -25.61 1.92 1.63
CA GLY A 330 -25.03 2.50 0.43
C GLY A 330 -24.50 1.43 -0.53
N MET A 331 -24.70 1.62 -1.83
CA MET A 331 -24.12 0.81 -2.88
C MET A 331 -23.47 1.71 -3.93
N VAL A 332 -22.15 1.55 -4.10
CA VAL A 332 -21.37 2.27 -5.12
C VAL A 332 -20.89 1.25 -6.16
N ALA A 333 -21.50 1.29 -7.34
CA ALA A 333 -21.21 0.32 -8.40
C ALA A 333 -21.67 0.80 -9.78
N ARG A 334 -21.08 0.24 -10.84
CA ARG A 334 -21.62 0.33 -12.21
C ARG A 334 -22.95 -0.46 -12.27
N LEU A 335 -23.98 0.11 -12.87
CA LEU A 335 -25.30 -0.53 -12.98
C LEU A 335 -25.27 -1.53 -14.15
N SER A 336 -24.67 -2.69 -13.91
CA SER A 336 -24.42 -3.72 -14.91
C SER A 336 -24.71 -5.13 -14.38
N PRO A 337 -24.87 -6.13 -15.27
CA PRO A 337 -25.34 -7.47 -14.89
C PRO A 337 -24.51 -8.16 -13.80
N GLU A 338 -23.19 -7.97 -13.84
CA GLU A 338 -22.25 -8.57 -12.88
C GLU A 338 -22.38 -8.01 -11.46
N LYS A 339 -22.92 -6.79 -11.29
CA LYS A 339 -23.12 -6.16 -9.98
C LYS A 339 -24.46 -6.55 -9.33
N ASN A 340 -25.37 -7.16 -10.09
CA ASN A 340 -26.58 -7.82 -9.58
C ASN A 340 -27.40 -6.95 -8.61
N ILE A 341 -27.71 -5.72 -9.04
CA ILE A 341 -28.47 -4.73 -8.27
C ILE A 341 -29.90 -5.21 -7.99
N GLU A 342 -30.49 -6.01 -8.90
CA GLU A 342 -31.83 -6.61 -8.69
C GLU A 342 -31.92 -7.41 -7.38
N TYR A 343 -30.84 -8.09 -6.99
CA TYR A 343 -30.78 -8.79 -5.71
C TYR A 343 -30.75 -7.83 -4.52
N ALA A 344 -29.97 -6.74 -4.58
CA ALA A 344 -29.98 -5.70 -3.56
C ALA A 344 -31.37 -5.07 -3.39
N LEU A 345 -32.06 -4.79 -4.51
CA LEU A 345 -33.45 -4.28 -4.48
C LEU A 345 -34.40 -5.29 -3.80
N THR A 346 -34.27 -6.57 -4.15
CA THR A 346 -35.09 -7.64 -3.55
C THR A 346 -34.83 -7.80 -2.05
N LEU A 347 -33.58 -7.63 -1.61
CA LEU A 347 -33.20 -7.68 -0.19
C LEU A 347 -33.85 -6.55 0.61
N VAL A 348 -33.85 -5.32 0.10
CA VAL A 348 -34.42 -4.20 0.85
C VAL A 348 -35.95 -4.13 0.76
N LYS A 349 -36.57 -4.85 -0.19
CA LYS A 349 -38.04 -4.87 -0.37
C LYS A 349 -38.75 -5.23 0.93
N GLY A 350 -39.62 -4.33 1.39
CA GLY A 350 -40.45 -4.49 2.59
C GLY A 350 -39.77 -4.08 3.90
N LEU A 351 -38.53 -3.60 3.87
CA LEU A 351 -37.80 -3.12 5.05
C LEU A 351 -37.94 -1.60 5.19
N SER A 352 -39.00 -1.12 5.87
CA SER A 352 -39.32 0.31 5.99
C SER A 352 -38.23 1.15 6.67
N ASP A 353 -37.50 0.55 7.60
CA ASP A 353 -36.45 1.20 8.40
C ASP A 353 -35.11 1.28 7.65
N ILE A 354 -35.01 0.68 6.47
CA ILE A 354 -33.81 0.68 5.63
C ILE A 354 -34.08 1.50 4.38
N GLN A 355 -33.12 2.36 4.04
CA GLN A 355 -33.06 3.05 2.76
C GLN A 355 -31.83 2.55 1.98
N LEU A 356 -32.03 2.05 0.76
CA LEU A 356 -30.95 1.77 -0.16
C LEU A 356 -30.60 3.02 -0.98
N VAL A 357 -29.34 3.44 -0.96
CA VAL A 357 -28.83 4.53 -1.80
C VAL A 357 -27.85 3.95 -2.82
N VAL A 358 -28.23 3.99 -4.10
CA VAL A 358 -27.43 3.48 -5.20
C VAL A 358 -26.75 4.64 -5.92
N VAL A 359 -25.42 4.64 -5.91
CA VAL A 359 -24.58 5.63 -6.60
C VAL A 359 -23.81 4.97 -7.73
N GLY A 360 -23.95 5.52 -8.93
CA GLY A 360 -23.36 5.02 -10.16
C GLY A 360 -24.31 5.09 -11.35
N SER A 361 -23.78 4.81 -12.53
CA SER A 361 -24.55 4.69 -13.77
C SER A 361 -24.19 3.39 -14.49
N GLY A 362 -24.94 3.04 -15.52
CA GLY A 362 -24.66 1.85 -16.31
C GLY A 362 -25.82 1.45 -17.21
N PRO A 363 -25.60 0.44 -18.08
CA PRO A 363 -26.58 0.01 -19.08
C PRO A 363 -27.91 -0.48 -18.47
N LEU A 364 -27.92 -0.90 -17.20
CA LEU A 364 -29.13 -1.38 -16.54
C LEU A 364 -29.90 -0.29 -15.78
N ALA A 365 -29.47 0.99 -15.81
CA ALA A 365 -30.08 2.04 -14.99
C ALA A 365 -31.61 2.16 -15.18
N ALA A 366 -32.08 2.27 -16.43
CA ALA A 366 -33.50 2.36 -16.73
C ALA A 366 -34.26 1.10 -16.29
N ARG A 367 -33.74 -0.08 -16.62
CA ARG A 367 -34.33 -1.38 -16.25
C ARG A 367 -34.48 -1.53 -14.72
N LEU A 368 -33.46 -1.14 -13.95
CA LEU A 368 -33.47 -1.27 -12.49
C LEU A 368 -34.49 -0.32 -11.84
N GLN A 369 -34.66 0.88 -12.39
CA GLN A 369 -35.70 1.81 -11.94
C GLN A 369 -37.10 1.27 -12.25
N THR A 370 -37.32 0.74 -13.45
CA THR A 370 -38.58 0.06 -13.82
C THR A 370 -38.86 -1.14 -12.91
N PHE A 371 -37.86 -1.99 -12.69
CA PHE A 371 -37.97 -3.15 -11.79
C PHE A 371 -38.39 -2.72 -10.38
N ALA A 372 -37.78 -1.67 -9.82
CA ALA A 372 -38.15 -1.15 -8.50
C ALA A 372 -39.60 -0.67 -8.46
N LYS A 373 -40.06 0.04 -9.50
CA LYS A 373 -41.43 0.54 -9.62
C LYS A 373 -42.44 -0.60 -9.73
N GLU A 374 -42.22 -1.56 -10.63
CA GLU A 374 -43.10 -2.73 -10.85
C GLU A 374 -43.20 -3.61 -9.59
N ASN A 375 -42.10 -3.73 -8.85
CA ASN A 375 -42.05 -4.53 -7.63
C ASN A 375 -42.45 -3.76 -6.36
N LYS A 376 -42.89 -2.50 -6.48
CA LYS A 376 -43.28 -1.62 -5.36
C LYS A 376 -42.17 -1.45 -4.30
N ILE A 377 -40.93 -1.32 -4.76
CA ILE A 377 -39.74 -1.12 -3.90
C ILE A 377 -39.53 0.39 -3.76
N ASN A 378 -40.10 0.97 -2.70
CA ASN A 378 -40.13 2.42 -2.50
C ASN A 378 -38.96 2.94 -1.64
N ASN A 379 -38.19 2.06 -1.04
CA ASN A 379 -37.08 2.38 -0.15
C ASN A 379 -35.71 2.33 -0.86
N VAL A 380 -35.67 2.85 -2.09
CA VAL A 380 -34.44 2.98 -2.89
C VAL A 380 -34.32 4.36 -3.52
N SER A 381 -33.11 4.90 -3.53
CA SER A 381 -32.75 6.15 -4.22
C SER A 381 -31.63 5.88 -5.21
N PHE A 382 -31.90 6.08 -6.50
CA PHE A 382 -30.89 6.03 -7.56
C PHE A 382 -30.34 7.43 -7.78
N LEU A 383 -29.08 7.67 -7.40
CA LEU A 383 -28.46 8.99 -7.54
C LEU A 383 -27.78 9.21 -8.90
N GLY A 384 -27.55 8.14 -9.66
CA GLY A 384 -26.76 8.23 -10.88
C GLY A 384 -25.27 8.40 -10.60
N TYR A 385 -24.49 8.78 -11.62
CA TYR A 385 -23.05 9.02 -11.48
C TYR A 385 -22.75 10.25 -10.59
N ARG A 386 -21.71 10.15 -9.77
CA ARG A 386 -21.25 11.20 -8.84
C ARG A 386 -19.72 11.26 -8.84
N LYS A 387 -19.14 12.47 -8.84
CA LYS A 387 -17.69 12.70 -8.86
C LYS A 387 -17.04 12.61 -7.47
N ASN A 388 -17.66 13.23 -6.46
CA ASN A 388 -17.14 13.26 -5.08
C ASN A 388 -17.69 12.08 -4.27
N ILE A 389 -17.31 10.87 -4.65
CA ILE A 389 -17.92 9.65 -4.10
C ILE A 389 -17.66 9.48 -2.60
N GLN A 390 -16.54 10.01 -2.08
CA GLN A 390 -16.17 9.99 -0.66
C GLN A 390 -17.25 10.62 0.24
N ASP A 391 -17.97 11.63 -0.25
CA ASP A 391 -19.02 12.31 0.53
C ASP A 391 -20.24 11.41 0.71
N PHE A 392 -20.50 10.52 -0.25
CA PHE A 392 -21.60 9.56 -0.18
C PHE A 392 -21.29 8.41 0.81
N TYR A 393 -20.04 7.95 0.88
CA TYR A 393 -19.64 6.99 1.92
C TYR A 393 -19.89 7.50 3.34
N ASN A 394 -19.77 8.82 3.54
CA ASN A 394 -19.97 9.48 4.81
C ASN A 394 -21.44 9.60 5.24
N ILE A 395 -22.39 9.40 4.32
CA ILE A 395 -23.82 9.35 4.67
C ILE A 395 -24.31 7.93 4.88
N PHE A 396 -23.53 6.89 4.58
CA PHE A 396 -23.98 5.51 4.75
C PHE A 396 -23.84 5.06 6.22
N ASP A 397 -24.72 4.17 6.64
CA ASP A 397 -24.64 3.45 7.91
C ASP A 397 -24.07 2.04 7.72
N ALA A 398 -24.24 1.47 6.53
CA ALA A 398 -23.63 0.22 6.09
C ALA A 398 -23.40 0.24 4.58
N PHE A 399 -22.49 -0.60 4.09
CA PHE A 399 -22.22 -0.76 2.66
C PHE A 399 -22.74 -2.11 2.14
N LEU A 400 -23.42 -2.10 1.00
CA LEU A 400 -23.98 -3.28 0.34
C LEU A 400 -23.37 -3.48 -1.05
N LEU A 401 -22.86 -4.68 -1.33
CA LEU A 401 -22.42 -5.07 -2.67
C LEU A 401 -22.89 -6.50 -3.01
N THR A 402 -23.76 -6.64 -4.01
CA THR A 402 -24.45 -7.91 -4.31
C THR A 402 -23.92 -8.66 -5.53
N SER A 403 -22.70 -8.35 -5.96
CA SER A 403 -22.13 -8.81 -7.22
C SER A 403 -22.12 -10.33 -7.42
N LYS A 404 -22.24 -10.76 -8.67
CA LYS A 404 -22.07 -12.16 -9.10
C LYS A 404 -20.61 -12.53 -9.31
N MET A 405 -19.76 -11.54 -9.63
CA MET A 405 -18.33 -11.72 -9.88
C MET A 405 -17.57 -10.47 -9.45
N GLU A 406 -16.45 -10.65 -8.76
CA GLU A 406 -15.53 -9.58 -8.34
C GLU A 406 -14.10 -10.11 -8.29
N GLY A 407 -13.13 -9.25 -8.64
CA GLY A 407 -11.73 -9.44 -8.26
C GLY A 407 -11.51 -8.84 -6.88
N THR A 408 -10.97 -7.62 -6.84
CA THR A 408 -10.88 -6.80 -5.63
C THR A 408 -11.76 -5.55 -5.78
N PRO A 409 -12.97 -5.53 -5.21
CA PRO A 409 -13.90 -4.42 -5.38
C PRO A 409 -13.40 -3.17 -4.63
N ILE A 410 -12.98 -2.15 -5.37
CA ILE A 410 -12.53 -0.87 -4.81
C ILE A 410 -13.55 -0.27 -3.87
N SER A 411 -14.84 -0.35 -4.23
CA SER A 411 -15.90 0.26 -3.43
C SER A 411 -16.09 -0.36 -2.04
N ILE A 412 -15.71 -1.64 -1.85
CA ILE A 412 -15.62 -2.27 -0.52
C ILE A 412 -14.43 -1.71 0.25
N LEU A 413 -13.25 -1.58 -0.39
CA LEU A 413 -12.07 -1.06 0.28
C LEU A 413 -12.27 0.40 0.71
N GLU A 414 -12.93 1.21 -0.12
CA GLU A 414 -13.36 2.58 0.19
C GLU A 414 -14.32 2.61 1.38
N ALA A 415 -15.36 1.75 1.38
CA ALA A 415 -16.31 1.62 2.48
C ALA A 415 -15.65 1.23 3.81
N MET A 416 -14.77 0.23 3.78
CA MET A 416 -14.00 -0.23 4.93
C MET A 416 -13.07 0.89 5.43
N SER A 417 -12.47 1.68 4.53
CA SER A 417 -11.69 2.85 4.91
C SER A 417 -12.56 3.88 5.66
N CYS A 418 -13.81 4.08 5.24
CA CYS A 418 -14.77 4.92 5.94
C CYS A 418 -15.41 4.26 7.19
N SER A 419 -14.83 3.17 7.70
CA SER A 419 -15.30 2.44 8.90
C SER A 419 -16.74 1.92 8.80
N LEU A 420 -17.23 1.61 7.59
CA LEU A 420 -18.57 1.06 7.39
C LEU A 420 -18.56 -0.46 7.58
N PRO A 421 -19.59 -1.03 8.25
CA PRO A 421 -19.85 -2.47 8.17
C PRO A 421 -20.19 -2.85 6.73
N ILE A 422 -19.73 -4.03 6.30
CA ILE A 422 -19.83 -4.47 4.92
C ILE A 422 -20.77 -5.65 4.81
N TYR A 423 -21.70 -5.59 3.86
CA TYR A 423 -22.59 -6.66 3.46
C TYR A 423 -22.30 -6.99 2.00
N SER A 424 -21.69 -8.13 1.74
CA SER A 424 -21.28 -8.50 0.39
C SER A 424 -21.61 -9.94 0.06
N THR A 425 -21.93 -10.23 -1.19
CA THR A 425 -21.87 -11.60 -1.69
C THR A 425 -20.42 -12.10 -1.62
N GLY A 426 -20.23 -13.36 -1.23
CA GLY A 426 -18.90 -13.98 -1.07
C GLY A 426 -18.32 -14.51 -2.37
N VAL A 427 -18.33 -13.71 -3.44
CA VAL A 427 -17.86 -14.10 -4.78
C VAL A 427 -16.39 -13.74 -4.99
N GLY A 428 -15.71 -14.47 -5.88
CA GLY A 428 -14.29 -14.25 -6.16
C GLY A 428 -13.43 -14.34 -4.90
N GLN A 429 -12.54 -13.38 -4.70
CA GLN A 429 -11.63 -13.35 -3.56
C GLN A 429 -12.23 -12.72 -2.30
N ILE A 430 -13.42 -12.11 -2.38
CA ILE A 430 -14.03 -11.40 -1.25
C ILE A 430 -14.12 -12.26 0.00
N LYS A 431 -14.60 -13.50 -0.15
CA LYS A 431 -14.78 -14.42 0.98
C LYS A 431 -13.45 -14.76 1.64
N ASN A 432 -12.40 -14.96 0.86
CA ASN A 432 -11.08 -15.34 1.36
C ASN A 432 -10.37 -14.14 1.99
N ASP A 433 -10.41 -13.00 1.32
CA ASP A 433 -9.66 -11.80 1.72
C ASP A 433 -10.30 -11.10 2.93
N PHE A 434 -11.63 -11.10 3.03
CA PHE A 434 -12.34 -10.30 4.04
C PHE A 434 -13.37 -11.06 4.87
N GLY A 435 -13.82 -12.24 4.43
CA GLY A 435 -14.92 -12.97 5.11
C GLY A 435 -14.61 -13.45 6.54
N HIS A 436 -13.35 -13.35 6.97
CA HIS A 436 -12.90 -13.66 8.34
C HIS A 436 -12.86 -12.42 9.24
N LEU A 437 -13.11 -11.21 8.71
CA LEU A 437 -13.06 -9.97 9.46
C LEU A 437 -14.40 -9.73 10.19
N ASP A 438 -14.32 -9.31 11.44
CA ASP A 438 -15.51 -8.84 12.18
C ASP A 438 -16.17 -7.66 11.43
N ASN A 439 -17.51 -7.62 11.46
CA ASN A 439 -18.32 -6.64 10.73
C ASN A 439 -18.26 -6.73 9.19
N PHE A 440 -17.71 -7.83 8.67
CA PHE A 440 -17.84 -8.21 7.27
C PHE A 440 -18.81 -9.39 7.11
N TYR A 441 -20.00 -9.12 6.58
CA TYR A 441 -21.09 -10.08 6.48
C TYR A 441 -21.21 -10.63 5.06
N ILE A 442 -21.08 -11.96 4.93
CA ILE A 442 -21.24 -12.67 3.66
C ILE A 442 -22.71 -13.02 3.43
N LEU A 443 -23.27 -12.54 2.32
CA LEU A 443 -24.64 -12.81 1.85
C LEU A 443 -24.69 -14.02 0.89
N ASN A 444 -25.88 -14.27 0.33
CA ASN A 444 -26.21 -15.30 -0.66
C ASN A 444 -26.50 -16.68 -0.06
N LYS A 445 -27.09 -16.74 1.14
CA LYS A 445 -27.61 -18.00 1.72
C LYS A 445 -29.07 -18.23 1.36
N SER A 446 -29.91 -17.22 1.61
CA SER A 446 -31.31 -17.17 1.20
C SER A 446 -31.81 -15.74 1.40
N ILE A 447 -32.84 -15.33 0.66
CA ILE A 447 -33.36 -13.96 0.79
C ILE A 447 -33.79 -13.63 2.22
N GLU A 448 -34.42 -14.59 2.92
CA GLU A 448 -34.86 -14.42 4.31
C GLU A 448 -33.71 -14.34 5.30
N HIS A 449 -32.66 -15.14 5.09
CA HIS A 449 -31.45 -15.06 5.93
C HIS A 449 -30.76 -13.71 5.77
N ASP A 450 -30.57 -13.29 4.52
CA ASP A 450 -29.84 -12.08 4.19
C ASP A 450 -30.62 -10.83 4.61
N LYS A 451 -31.96 -10.84 4.50
CA LYS A 451 -32.82 -9.81 5.10
C LYS A 451 -32.64 -9.70 6.61
N LYS A 452 -32.60 -10.83 7.32
CA LYS A 452 -32.33 -10.85 8.77
C LYS A 452 -30.95 -10.31 9.12
N LEU A 453 -29.95 -10.48 8.26
CA LEU A 453 -28.63 -9.87 8.47
C LEU A 453 -28.68 -8.35 8.32
N LEU A 454 -29.41 -7.84 7.32
CA LEU A 454 -29.58 -6.40 7.11
C LEU A 454 -30.31 -5.74 8.29
N THR A 455 -31.36 -6.37 8.82
CA THR A 455 -32.14 -5.77 9.92
C THR A 455 -31.40 -5.73 11.25
N LYS A 456 -30.39 -6.58 11.47
CA LYS A 456 -29.51 -6.50 12.66
C LYS A 456 -28.71 -5.19 12.73
N GLN A 457 -28.54 -4.51 11.59
CA GLN A 457 -27.82 -3.24 11.52
C GLN A 457 -28.66 -2.05 11.98
N ILE A 458 -29.99 -2.21 12.03
CA ILE A 458 -30.91 -1.14 12.43
C ILE A 458 -30.59 -0.72 13.86
N ASN A 459 -30.38 0.58 14.08
CA ASN A 459 -30.01 1.18 15.36
C ASN A 459 -28.65 0.74 15.94
N MET A 460 -27.78 0.11 15.15
CA MET A 460 -26.40 -0.22 15.56
C MET A 460 -25.36 0.42 14.63
N PRO A 461 -25.22 1.76 14.60
CA PRO A 461 -24.12 2.41 13.90
C PRO A 461 -22.81 2.14 14.65
N ASN A 462 -22.26 0.95 14.46
CA ASN A 462 -20.93 0.60 14.95
C ASN A 462 -19.93 0.97 13.86
N TYR A 463 -19.24 2.09 14.06
CA TYR A 463 -18.08 2.40 13.25
C TYR A 463 -17.04 1.29 13.41
N CYS A 464 -16.77 0.61 12.31
CA CYS A 464 -15.94 -0.59 12.26
C CYS A 464 -14.46 -0.19 12.15
N GLN A 465 -13.89 0.32 13.23
CA GLN A 465 -12.49 0.78 13.26
C GLN A 465 -11.52 -0.35 12.88
N ASN A 466 -11.85 -1.60 13.22
CA ASN A 466 -11.11 -2.80 12.80
C ASN A 466 -10.98 -2.90 11.27
N LEU A 467 -12.05 -2.60 10.51
CA LEU A 467 -12.03 -2.63 9.05
C LEU A 467 -11.17 -1.49 8.48
N ARG A 468 -11.26 -0.28 9.07
CA ARG A 468 -10.40 0.84 8.68
C ARG A 468 -8.93 0.56 8.94
N ASP A 469 -8.59 0.03 10.11
CA ASP A 469 -7.22 -0.34 10.48
C ASP A 469 -6.66 -1.40 9.52
N TYR A 470 -7.50 -2.37 9.13
CA TYR A 470 -7.14 -3.36 8.13
C TYR A 470 -6.80 -2.71 6.77
N ILE A 471 -7.60 -1.75 6.30
CA ILE A 471 -7.32 -1.01 5.05
C ILE A 471 -6.05 -0.16 5.17
N ILE A 472 -5.84 0.55 6.28
CA ILE A 472 -4.64 1.37 6.49
C ILE A 472 -3.37 0.50 6.43
N ASN A 473 -3.43 -0.71 6.98
CA ASN A 473 -2.25 -1.58 7.08
C ASN A 473 -1.97 -2.38 5.81
N ASN A 474 -2.99 -2.71 5.01
CA ASN A 474 -2.84 -3.64 3.88
C ASN A 474 -3.14 -3.01 2.50
N TYR A 475 -3.95 -1.96 2.46
CA TYR A 475 -4.49 -1.37 1.23
C TYR A 475 -4.23 0.15 1.13
N ASN A 476 -3.32 0.71 1.92
CA ASN A 476 -2.95 2.12 1.82
C ASN A 476 -2.23 2.41 0.48
N ILE A 477 -2.78 3.33 -0.30
CA ILE A 477 -2.25 3.72 -1.62
C ILE A 477 -0.79 4.17 -1.56
N ASN A 478 -0.33 4.82 -0.48
CA ASN A 478 1.04 5.30 -0.38
C ASN A 478 2.04 4.14 -0.19
N ALA A 479 1.69 3.15 0.64
CA ALA A 479 2.50 1.94 0.81
C ALA A 479 2.56 1.10 -0.49
N ILE A 480 1.43 0.99 -1.18
CA ILE A 480 1.33 0.29 -2.46
C ILE A 480 2.11 1.04 -3.56
N SER A 481 2.00 2.37 -3.62
CA SER A 481 2.73 3.19 -4.59
C SER A 481 4.23 3.09 -4.39
N ASN A 482 4.71 3.10 -3.14
CA ASN A 482 6.13 2.83 -2.81
C ASN A 482 6.60 1.51 -3.44
N LYS A 483 5.84 0.44 -3.21
CA LYS A 483 6.16 -0.88 -3.77
C LYS A 483 6.14 -0.87 -5.30
N PHE A 484 5.15 -0.20 -5.91
CA PHE A 484 5.01 -0.08 -7.35
C PHE A 484 6.24 0.60 -7.98
N PHE A 485 6.63 1.77 -7.48
CA PHE A 485 7.76 2.52 -8.01
C PHE A 485 9.12 1.87 -7.72
N ALA A 486 9.29 1.22 -6.57
CA ALA A 486 10.52 0.49 -6.26
C ALA A 486 10.83 -0.60 -7.31
N ASN A 487 9.81 -1.26 -7.85
CA ASN A 487 9.98 -2.31 -8.86
C ASN A 487 10.14 -1.73 -10.27
N ILE A 488 9.33 -0.73 -10.65
CA ILE A 488 9.41 -0.13 -12.00
C ILE A 488 10.72 0.60 -12.25
N LEU A 489 11.27 1.25 -11.23
CA LEU A 489 12.53 1.99 -11.35
C LEU A 489 13.78 1.11 -11.28
N ASN A 490 13.60 -0.22 -11.14
CA ASN A 490 14.67 -1.22 -11.14
C ASN A 490 15.80 -0.87 -10.15
N SER A 491 15.45 -0.66 -8.87
CA SER A 491 16.44 -0.31 -7.86
C SER A 491 17.03 -1.52 -7.14
N SER A 492 17.74 -2.39 -7.87
CA SER A 492 19.13 -2.59 -7.47
C SER A 492 19.89 -1.40 -8.06
N LEU A 493 20.21 -0.42 -7.23
CA LEU A 493 21.06 0.72 -7.62
C LEU A 493 22.50 0.24 -7.86
N ASN A 494 22.73 -0.52 -8.93
CA ASN A 494 24.02 -0.56 -9.62
C ASN A 494 24.09 0.67 -10.51
N PHE A 495 24.29 1.84 -9.88
CA PHE A 495 24.94 2.97 -10.55
C PHE A 495 26.43 2.65 -10.61
N MET A 496 26.83 1.89 -11.63
CA MET A 496 28.21 1.86 -12.11
C MET A 496 28.19 2.57 -13.46
N GLU A 497 28.25 3.91 -13.43
CA GLU A 497 29.30 4.70 -14.10
C GLU A 497 28.99 6.21 -14.04
N LYS A 498 30.03 6.93 -13.61
CA LYS A 498 30.28 8.37 -13.43
C LYS A 498 29.31 9.38 -14.08
N THR A 499 28.79 10.29 -13.26
CA THR A 499 29.19 11.71 -13.22
C THR A 499 28.87 12.28 -11.84
N GLU A 500 29.66 13.28 -11.43
CA GLU A 500 29.69 13.88 -10.11
C GLU A 500 28.36 14.50 -9.68
N ASP A 501 28.19 14.55 -8.35
CA ASP A 501 27.10 15.13 -7.58
C ASP A 501 25.78 14.34 -7.50
N VAL A 502 25.58 13.81 -6.28
CA VAL A 502 24.36 13.20 -5.70
C VAL A 502 24.17 11.70 -5.98
N ILE A 503 24.40 10.88 -4.94
CA ILE A 503 23.97 9.48 -4.87
C ILE A 503 23.23 9.25 -3.54
N ILE A 504 21.92 9.07 -3.60
CA ILE A 504 21.08 8.56 -2.51
C ILE A 504 20.78 7.09 -2.83
N ILE A 505 21.14 6.17 -1.92
CA ILE A 505 20.81 4.74 -2.00
C ILE A 505 20.30 4.27 -0.64
N SER A 506 19.11 3.66 -0.62
CA SER A 506 18.80 2.58 0.33
C SER A 506 17.79 1.58 -0.26
N GLY A 507 18.28 0.37 -0.57
CA GLY A 507 17.54 -0.91 -0.59
C GLY A 507 18.38 -1.90 0.26
N GLU A 508 17.82 -2.83 1.03
CA GLU A 508 17.01 -3.97 0.58
C GLU A 508 15.73 -4.22 1.41
N TYR A 509 14.74 -4.83 0.74
CA TYR A 509 13.77 -5.75 1.32
C TYR A 509 13.92 -7.12 0.63
N ILE A 510 14.28 -8.14 1.42
CA ILE A 510 13.65 -9.48 1.42
C ILE A 510 13.30 -9.80 2.88
#